data_AF-A0A8T4NJA7-F1
#
_entry.id   AF-A0A8T4NJA7-F1
#
_cell.length_a   1.000
_cell.length_b   1.000
_cell.length_c   1.000
_cell.angle_alpha   90.00
_cell.angle_beta   90.00
_cell.angle_gamma   90.00
#
_symmetry.space_group_name_H-M   'P 1'
#
loop_
_entity.id
_entity.type
_entity.pdbx_description
1 polymer ?
#
loop_
_entity_poly.entity_id
_entity_poly.type
_entity_poly.pdbx_seq_one_letter_code
_entity_poly.pdbx_strand_id
1 'polypeptide(L)'
;MNKSIGYVLIAVGFIVFLLSFPQVSNAVKLPIPAGITSNIIMIIGIVVLAIGAFFVSKSGSGRVKEVPIYHGKEVVGFRRVGK
;
A
#
# COMPACT_ATOMS: atom_id res chain seq x y z
N MET A 1 -3.11 9.53 9.09
CA MET A 1 -1.87 8.73 8.98
C MET A 1 -1.21 9.04 7.65
N ASN A 2 0.07 9.40 7.67
CA ASN A 2 0.73 9.96 6.49
C ASN A 2 0.92 8.88 5.43
N LYS A 3 0.48 9.15 4.19
CA LYS A 3 0.63 8.24 3.04
C LYS A 3 2.07 7.76 2.87
N SER A 4 3.03 8.58 3.28
CA SER A 4 4.47 8.28 3.32
C SER A 4 4.80 6.96 4.01
N ILE A 5 4.13 6.60 5.10
CA ILE A 5 4.38 5.33 5.82
C ILE A 5 4.01 4.13 4.95
N GLY A 6 2.90 4.21 4.21
CA GLY A 6 2.48 3.15 3.30
C GLY A 6 3.45 2.96 2.13
N TYR A 7 3.96 4.06 1.55
CA TYR A 7 4.97 4.00 0.49
C TYR A 7 6.31 3.46 0.97
N VAL A 8 6.76 3.83 2.17
CA VAL A 8 7.98 3.26 2.77
C VAL A 8 7.81 1.76 2.99
N LEU A 9 6.65 1.30 3.49
CA LEU A 9 6.38 -0.12 3.65
C LEU A 9 6.38 -0.86 2.31
N ILE A 10 5.81 -0.27 1.26
CA ILE A 10 5.84 -0.86 -0.09
C ILE A 10 7.27 -0.97 -0.59
N ALA A 11 8.09 0.08 -0.44
CA ALA A 11 9.49 0.06 -0.87
C ALA A 11 10.29 -1.02 -0.14
N VAL A 12 10.14 -1.13 1.18
CA VAL A 12 10.79 -2.17 1.98
C VAL A 12 10.30 -3.56 1.59
N GLY A 13 8.99 -3.76 1.47
CA GLY A 13 8.41 -5.04 1.05
C GLY A 13 8.88 -5.46 -0.34
N PHE A 14 9.04 -4.50 -1.25
CA PHE A 14 9.54 -4.76 -2.60
C PHE A 14 11.02 -5.18 -2.59
N ILE A 15 11.86 -4.52 -1.79
CA ILE A 15 13.26 -4.91 -1.63
C ILE A 15 13.36 -6.33 -1.04
N VAL A 16 12.59 -6.63 0.00
CA VAL A 16 12.55 -7.97 0.61
C VAL A 16 12.07 -9.02 -0.39
N PHE A 17 11.04 -8.71 -1.18
CA PHE A 17 10.56 -9.60 -2.23
C PHE A 17 11.63 -9.86 -3.29
N LEU A 18 12.37 -8.83 -3.73
CA LEU A 18 13.46 -8.99 -4.69
C LEU A 18 14.59 -9.88 -4.15
N LEU A 19 14.87 -9.83 -2.84
CA LEU A 19 15.87 -10.72 -2.21
C LEU A 19 15.47 -12.20 -2.24
N SER A 20 14.20 -12.53 -2.50
CA SER A 20 13.79 -13.93 -2.70
C SER A 20 14.35 -14.54 -3.98
N PHE A 21 14.72 -13.71 -4.97
CA PHE A 21 15.31 -14.18 -6.22
C PHE A 21 16.80 -14.50 -6.05
N PRO A 22 17.26 -15.70 -6.43
CA PRO A 22 18.66 -16.11 -6.30
C PRO A 22 19.63 -15.17 -7.01
N GLN A 23 19.22 -14.59 -8.14
CA GLN A 23 20.03 -13.64 -8.91
C GLN A 23 20.36 -12.38 -8.11
N VAL A 24 19.38 -11.88 -7.33
CA VAL A 24 19.51 -10.68 -6.52
C VAL A 24 20.27 -11.00 -5.24
N SER A 25 19.92 -12.09 -4.54
CA SER A 25 20.61 -12.47 -3.31
C SER A 25 22.10 -12.75 -3.54
N ASN A 26 22.45 -13.40 -4.66
CA ASN A 26 23.84 -13.66 -5.03
C ASN A 26 24.60 -12.38 -5.42
N ALA A 27 23.91 -11.40 -6.01
CA ALA A 27 24.53 -10.11 -6.36
C ALA A 27 24.82 -9.25 -5.11
N VAL A 28 23.90 -9.25 -4.13
CA VAL A 28 24.01 -8.40 -2.92
C VAL A 28 24.84 -9.10 -1.81
N LYS A 29 25.09 -10.42 -1.93
CA LYS A 29 25.88 -11.22 -0.97
C LYS A 29 25.47 -10.99 0.49
N LEU A 30 24.17 -10.86 0.72
CA LEU A 30 23.65 -10.69 2.08
C LEU A 30 23.73 -12.01 2.84
N PRO A 31 24.21 -12.02 4.09
CA PRO A 31 24.17 -13.20 4.94
C PRO A 31 22.71 -13.50 5.30
N ILE A 32 22.08 -14.41 4.55
CA ILE A 32 20.76 -14.94 4.88
C ILE A 32 20.95 -16.04 5.93
N PRO A 33 20.28 -15.97 7.09
CA PRO A 33 20.34 -17.03 8.10
C PRO A 33 19.95 -18.38 7.49
N ALA A 34 20.69 -19.45 7.84
CA ALA A 34 20.53 -20.78 7.23
C ALA A 34 19.14 -21.42 7.40
N GLY A 35 18.29 -20.89 8.30
CA GLY A 35 16.90 -21.33 8.48
C GLY A 35 15.86 -20.61 7.60
N ILE A 36 16.26 -19.57 6.87
CA ILE A 36 15.35 -18.77 6.06
C ILE A 36 15.49 -19.19 4.59
N THR A 37 14.49 -19.93 4.10
CA THR A 37 14.41 -20.30 2.68
C THR A 37 13.87 -19.15 1.82
N SER A 38 14.19 -19.16 0.52
CA SER A 38 13.68 -18.16 -0.44
C SER A 38 12.15 -18.05 -0.42
N ASN A 39 11.45 -19.17 -0.18
CA ASN A 39 9.98 -19.18 -0.06
C ASN A 39 9.48 -18.37 1.14
N ILE A 40 10.18 -18.43 2.27
CA ILE A 40 9.83 -17.65 3.48
C ILE A 40 10.05 -16.16 3.21
N ILE A 41 11.18 -15.78 2.59
CA ILE A 41 11.46 -14.38 2.22
C ILE A 41 10.40 -13.84 1.27
N MET A 42 10.01 -14.65 0.28
CA MET A 42 8.96 -14.31 -0.67
C MET A 42 7.62 -14.06 0.03
N ILE A 43 7.20 -14.97 0.91
CA ILE A 43 5.96 -14.81 1.69
C ILE A 43 6.01 -13.53 2.53
N ILE A 44 7.12 -13.29 3.25
CA ILE A 44 7.29 -12.07 4.05
C ILE A 44 7.19 -10.82 3.17
N GLY A 45 7.88 -10.80 2.02
CA GLY A 45 7.83 -9.68 1.07
C GLY A 45 6.41 -9.38 0.59
N ILE A 46 5.66 -10.42 0.21
CA ILE A 46 4.26 -10.30 -0.22
C ILE A 46 3.37 -9.75 0.91
N VAL A 47 3.53 -10.26 2.13
CA VAL A 47 2.76 -9.80 3.30
C VAL A 47 3.03 -8.33 3.58
N VAL A 48 4.30 -7.90 3.57
CA VAL A 48 4.67 -6.50 3.79
C VAL A 48 4.12 -5.60 2.68
N LEU A 49 4.18 -6.04 1.42
CA LEU A 49 3.58 -5.34 0.29
C LEU A 49 2.07 -5.19 0.44
N ALA A 50 1.37 -6.25 0.86
CA ALA A 50 -0.08 -6.22 1.09
C ALA A 50 -0.46 -5.25 2.21
N ILE A 51 0.28 -5.25 3.33
CA ILE A 51 0.09 -4.30 4.43
C ILE A 51 0.35 -2.87 3.95
N GLY A 52 1.43 -2.64 3.21
CA GLY A 52 1.75 -1.34 2.63
C GLY A 52 0.66 -0.83 1.70
N ALA A 53 0.18 -1.68 0.79
CA ALA A 53 -0.92 -1.37 -0.13
C ALA A 53 -2.23 -1.05 0.61
N PHE A 54 -2.55 -1.82 1.66
CA PHE A 54 -3.71 -1.57 2.51
C PHE A 54 -3.63 -0.20 3.21
N PHE A 55 -2.45 0.19 3.69
CA PHE A 55 -2.27 1.50 4.31
C PHE A 55 -2.38 2.66 3.31
N VAL A 56 -1.86 2.48 2.09
CA VAL A 56 -2.00 3.46 1.01
C VAL A 56 -3.47 3.63 0.60
N SER A 57 -4.19 2.52 0.42
CA SER A 57 -5.60 2.55 -0.01
C SER A 57 -6.51 3.18 1.05
N LYS A 58 -6.32 2.86 2.32
CA LYS A 58 -7.09 3.44 3.43
C LYS A 58 -6.88 4.95 3.60
N SER A 59 -5.69 5.45 3.25
CA SER A 59 -5.36 6.89 3.33
C SER A 59 -5.95 7.72 2.17
N GLY A 60 -6.52 7.08 1.15
CA GLY A 60 -7.15 7.73 0.00
C GLY A 60 -8.63 8.11 0.19
N SER A 61 -9.32 7.59 1.21
CA SER A 61 -10.77 7.77 1.36
C SER A 61 -11.14 9.08 2.07
N GLY A 62 -10.70 10.21 1.52
CA GLY A 62 -11.41 11.46 1.71
C GLY A 62 -12.64 11.45 0.83
N ARG A 63 -13.73 10.79 1.23
CA ARG A 63 -15.02 10.99 0.56
C ARG A 63 -15.36 12.46 0.74
N VAL A 64 -15.20 13.25 -0.32
CA VAL A 64 -15.70 14.62 -0.34
C VAL A 64 -17.19 14.50 -0.11
N LYS A 65 -17.69 15.09 0.99
CA LYS A 65 -19.10 15.02 1.32
C LYS A 65 -19.85 15.82 0.26
N GLU A 66 -20.53 15.11 -0.64
CA GLU A 66 -21.41 15.72 -1.63
C GLU A 66 -22.79 15.87 -1.01
N VAL A 67 -23.31 17.09 -1.02
CA VAL A 67 -24.64 17.42 -0.51
C VAL A 67 -25.54 17.68 -1.72
N PRO A 68 -26.71 17.03 -1.80
CA PRO A 68 -27.66 17.27 -2.88
C PRO A 68 -28.20 18.71 -2.83
N ILE A 69 -28.30 19.34 -3.99
CA ILE A 69 -28.97 20.63 -4.19
C ILE A 69 -30.41 20.33 -4.59
N TYR A 70 -31.36 20.88 -3.83
CA TYR A 70 -32.79 20.70 -4.09
C TYR A 70 -33.37 21.92 -4.81
N HIS A 71 -34.28 21.68 -5.76
CA HIS A 71 -35.18 22.69 -6.31
C HIS A 71 -36.62 22.20 -6.07
N GLY A 72 -37.29 22.77 -5.07
CA GLY A 72 -38.55 22.22 -4.56
C GLY A 72 -38.34 20.84 -3.95
N LYS A 73 -38.93 19.80 -4.56
CA LYS A 73 -38.82 18.39 -4.12
C LYS A 73 -37.83 17.56 -4.94
N GLU A 74 -37.23 18.11 -5.99
CA GLU A 74 -36.33 17.39 -6.88
C GLU A 74 -34.86 17.71 -6.61
N VAL A 75 -33.99 16.71 -6.75
CA VAL A 75 -32.54 16.88 -6.67
C VAL A 75 -32.02 17.34 -8.04
N VAL A 76 -31.55 18.57 -8.10
CA VAL A 76 -31.05 19.20 -9.35
C VAL A 76 -29.54 19.10 -9.51
N GLY A 77 -28.82 18.61 -8.50
CA GLY A 77 -27.39 18.38 -8.59
C GLY A 77 -26.77 18.04 -7.25
N PHE A 78 -25.45 17.91 -7.24
CA PHE A 78 -24.66 17.65 -6.04
C PHE A 78 -23.58 18.72 -5.91
N ARG A 79 -23.52 19.38 -4.74
CA ARG A 79 -22.43 20.30 -4.40
C ARG A 79 -21.40 19.56 -3.56
N ARG A 80 -20.13 19.66 -3.97
CA ARG A 80 -19.01 19.28 -3.10
C ARG A 80 -18.89 20.28 -1.96
N VAL A 81 -19.01 19.79 -0.73
CA VAL A 81 -18.72 20.59 0.46
C VAL A 81 -17.32 20.16 0.92
N GLY A 82 -16.32 21.01 0.67
CA GLY A 82 -14.95 20.85 1.17
C GLY A 82 -14.41 22.23 1.53
N LYS A 83 -13.64 22.43 2.60
CA LYS A 83 -13.01 21.52 3.57
C LYS A 83 -13.22 22.09 4.97
#